data_AF-A0A2V6URJ9-F1
#
_entry.id   AF-A0A2V6URJ9-F1
#
_cell.length_a   1.000
_cell.length_b   1.000
_cell.length_c   1.000
_cell.angle_alpha   90.00
_cell.angle_beta   90.00
_cell.angle_gamma   90.00
#
_symmetry.space_group_name_H-M   'P 1'
#
loop_
_entity.id
_entity.type
_entity.pdbx_description
1 polymer ?
#
loop_
_entity_poly.entity_id
_entity_poly.type
_entity_poly.pdbx_seq_one_letter_code
_entity_poly.pdbx_strand_id
1 'polypeptide(L)'
;MISSTSRGGSMAPTNDALRTILPVAGWSEDRARTVEISRDTDPILPTPFRIGESGAAALGAVGLAASDLWELRTGRRQEIAVDTRQATASLRSTHYMKIDGAPVSTERNAVMGTYPAKDGRWSYLHCNFPNHRAAALSVLGVPEDREAVRQAVAKWDALALEEAIIAAKGAGGMVRTMEEWARHPQAAAIASLPLMEIVKIGPSTAPTS
;
A
#
# COMPACT_ATOMS: atom_id res chain seq x y z
N MET A 1 43.38 32.13 16.38
CA MET A 1 42.71 30.90 16.87
C MET A 1 41.26 30.94 16.44
N ILE A 2 40.94 30.37 15.29
CA ILE A 2 39.55 30.19 14.84
C ILE A 2 39.36 28.67 14.86
N SER A 3 38.66 28.20 15.89
CA SER A 3 38.32 26.79 16.06
C SER A 3 37.24 26.43 15.04
N SER A 4 37.63 25.64 14.04
CA SER A 4 36.72 24.96 13.12
C SER A 4 36.19 23.72 13.85
N THR A 5 34.99 23.81 14.39
CA THR A 5 34.23 22.65 14.84
C THR A 5 33.63 21.95 13.63
N SER A 6 34.21 20.80 13.30
CA SER A 6 33.62 19.82 12.38
C SER A 6 32.20 19.49 12.83
N ARG A 7 31.20 19.73 11.97
CA ARG A 7 29.86 19.16 12.15
C ARG A 7 30.00 17.64 12.03
N GLY A 8 29.88 16.95 13.16
CA GLY A 8 29.65 15.52 13.17
C GLY A 8 28.39 15.22 12.36
N GLY A 9 28.53 14.40 11.32
CA GLY A 9 27.40 13.85 10.60
C GLY A 9 26.58 13.04 11.59
N SER A 10 25.42 13.55 11.97
CA SER A 10 24.39 12.74 12.60
C SER A 10 24.10 11.60 11.63
N MET A 11 24.46 10.37 11.98
CA MET A 11 23.98 9.18 11.28
C MET A 11 22.47 9.31 11.21
N ALA A 12 21.91 9.40 9.99
CA ALA A 12 20.47 9.39 9.82
C ALA A 12 19.91 8.15 10.53
N PRO A 13 18.85 8.28 11.34
CA PRO A 13 18.20 7.13 11.94
C PRO A 13 17.90 6.13 10.82
N THR A 14 18.45 4.93 10.94
CA THR A 14 18.34 3.92 9.89
C THR A 14 16.89 3.44 9.86
N ASN A 15 16.25 3.53 8.70
CA ASN A 15 14.86 3.11 8.53
C ASN A 15 14.75 1.58 8.71
N ASP A 16 14.05 1.15 9.76
CA ASP A 16 13.90 -0.26 10.12
C ASP A 16 13.10 -1.01 9.04
N ALA A 17 12.08 -0.38 8.45
CA ALA A 17 11.34 -0.97 7.34
C ALA A 17 12.22 -1.25 6.11
N LEU A 18 13.22 -0.43 5.80
CA LEU A 18 14.16 -0.70 4.71
C LEU A 18 15.01 -1.94 5.02
N ARG A 19 15.49 -2.08 6.25
CA ARG A 19 16.26 -3.26 6.67
C ARG A 19 15.46 -4.56 6.55
N THR A 20 14.14 -4.54 6.71
CA THR A 20 13.32 -5.75 6.51
C THR A 20 13.13 -6.10 5.04
N ILE A 21 13.15 -5.12 4.13
CA ILE A 21 12.99 -5.34 2.69
C ILE A 21 14.28 -5.88 2.04
N LEU A 22 15.45 -5.35 2.42
CA LEU A 22 16.72 -5.64 1.73
C LEU A 22 17.07 -7.14 1.66
N PRO A 23 16.94 -7.94 2.74
CA PRO A 23 17.25 -9.37 2.68
C PRO A 23 16.39 -10.14 1.68
N VAL A 24 15.13 -9.71 1.48
CA VAL A 24 14.21 -10.33 0.51
C VAL A 24 14.71 -10.14 -0.92
N ALA A 25 15.40 -9.03 -1.19
CA ALA A 25 16.05 -8.76 -2.48
C ALA A 25 17.46 -9.37 -2.61
N GLY A 26 17.92 -10.16 -1.62
CA GLY A 26 19.26 -10.73 -1.59
C GLY A 26 20.37 -9.73 -1.21
N TRP A 27 20.01 -8.59 -0.61
CA TRP A 27 20.95 -7.56 -0.17
C TRP A 27 21.19 -7.62 1.34
N SER A 28 22.42 -7.30 1.76
CA SER A 28 22.74 -7.08 3.18
C SER A 28 21.99 -5.86 3.72
N GLU A 29 21.51 -5.95 4.96
CA GLU A 29 20.88 -4.84 5.68
C GLU A 29 21.79 -3.61 5.80
N ASP A 30 23.12 -3.78 5.76
CA ASP A 30 24.06 -2.66 5.81
C ASP A 30 23.93 -1.72 4.60
N ARG A 31 23.35 -2.18 3.48
CA ARG A 31 23.01 -1.30 2.34
C ARG A 31 21.99 -0.23 2.71
N ALA A 32 21.21 -0.39 3.78
CA ALA A 32 20.31 0.67 4.25
C ALA A 32 21.08 1.95 4.59
N ARG A 33 22.37 1.86 4.97
CA ARG A 33 23.22 3.01 5.28
C ARG A 33 23.59 3.85 4.04
N THR A 34 23.42 3.30 2.84
CA THR A 34 23.71 4.02 1.58
C THR A 34 22.48 4.75 1.04
N VAL A 35 21.37 4.73 1.77
CA VAL A 35 20.15 5.47 1.43
C VAL A 35 19.95 6.56 2.49
N GLU A 36 19.93 7.81 2.05
CA GLU A 36 19.55 8.92 2.90
C GLU A 36 18.03 9.01 2.95
N ILE A 37 17.42 8.74 4.12
CA ILE A 37 16.00 9.01 4.34
C ILE A 37 15.88 10.25 5.21
N SER A 38 15.33 11.31 4.62
CA SER A 38 15.16 12.60 5.27
C SER A 38 13.75 12.73 5.86
N ARG A 39 13.67 13.45 6.98
CA ARG A 39 12.47 13.67 7.81
C ARG A 39 11.94 12.39 8.46
N ASP A 40 12.14 12.29 9.77
CA ASP A 40 11.71 11.16 10.59
C ASP A 40 10.40 11.48 11.32
N THR A 41 9.35 11.77 10.56
CA THR A 41 8.03 12.07 11.12
C THR A 41 7.00 11.20 10.44
N ASP A 42 6.49 10.20 11.16
CA ASP A 42 5.38 9.34 10.76
C ASP A 42 4.61 8.95 12.05
N PRO A 43 3.27 9.02 12.10
CA PRO A 43 2.33 9.16 10.99
C PRO A 43 2.23 10.57 10.40
N ILE A 44 2.36 10.69 9.06
CA ILE A 44 2.04 11.93 8.33
C ILE A 44 0.55 12.04 8.01
N LEU A 45 -0.12 10.90 7.79
CA LEU A 45 -1.56 10.79 7.53
C LEU A 45 -2.27 10.31 8.81
N PRO A 46 -3.56 10.62 9.02
CA PRO A 46 -4.31 10.23 10.22
C PRO A 46 -4.65 8.73 10.20
N THR A 47 -3.63 7.89 10.34
CA THR A 47 -3.70 6.43 10.35
C THR A 47 -2.81 5.92 11.48
N PRO A 48 -3.17 4.80 12.15
CA PRO A 48 -2.32 4.18 13.16
C PRO A 48 -1.08 3.49 12.56
N PHE A 49 -0.99 3.38 11.23
CA PHE A 49 0.09 2.70 10.53
C PHE A 49 1.18 3.66 10.05
N ARG A 50 2.45 3.23 10.15
CA ARG A 50 3.63 3.95 9.64
C ARG A 50 3.83 3.76 8.14
N ILE A 51 2.86 4.26 7.37
CA ILE A 51 2.86 4.13 5.91
C ILE A 51 3.88 5.04 5.23
N GLY A 52 4.27 6.15 5.86
CA GLY A 52 5.31 7.02 5.35
C GLY A 52 6.68 6.35 5.44
N GLU A 53 6.98 5.74 6.58
CA GLU A 53 8.20 4.95 6.81
C GLU A 53 8.30 3.80 5.80
N SER A 54 7.20 3.05 5.64
CA SER A 54 7.11 1.93 4.70
C SER A 54 7.24 2.37 3.23
N GLY A 55 6.60 3.48 2.87
CA GLY A 55 6.69 4.05 1.52
C GLY A 55 8.09 4.56 1.19
N ALA A 56 8.75 5.22 2.14
CA ALA A 56 10.12 5.68 1.98
C ALA A 56 11.11 4.51 1.85
N ALA A 57 10.91 3.45 2.63
CA ALA A 57 11.69 2.21 2.53
C ALA A 57 11.54 1.55 1.16
N ALA A 58 10.32 1.38 0.66
CA ALA A 58 10.07 0.81 -0.65
C ALA A 58 10.73 1.62 -1.78
N LEU A 59 10.60 2.96 -1.76
CA LEU A 59 11.26 3.83 -2.72
C LEU A 59 12.79 3.79 -2.60
N GLY A 60 13.33 3.70 -1.38
CA GLY A 60 14.76 3.53 -1.14
C GLY A 60 15.31 2.24 -1.75
N ALA A 61 14.60 1.11 -1.57
CA ALA A 61 14.94 -0.16 -2.18
C ALA A 61 14.90 -0.11 -3.73
N VAL A 62 13.90 0.57 -4.30
CA VAL A 62 13.83 0.82 -5.75
C VAL A 62 15.01 1.66 -6.23
N GLY A 63 15.38 2.71 -5.49
CA GLY A 63 16.55 3.54 -5.79
C GLY A 63 17.85 2.74 -5.79
N LEU A 64 18.02 1.82 -4.84
CA LEU A 64 19.17 0.90 -4.80
C LEU A 64 19.20 -0.01 -6.03
N ALA A 65 18.07 -0.63 -6.41
CA ALA A 65 17.97 -1.46 -7.61
C ALA A 65 18.33 -0.66 -8.88
N ALA A 66 17.82 0.55 -8.99
CA ALA A 66 18.09 1.43 -10.12
C ALA A 66 19.57 1.83 -10.19
N SER A 67 20.19 2.14 -9.06
CA SER A 67 21.63 2.43 -8.99
C SER A 67 22.48 1.21 -9.36
N ASP A 68 22.12 0.00 -8.93
CA ASP A 68 22.85 -1.22 -9.31
C ASP A 68 22.76 -1.45 -10.83
N LEU A 69 21.58 -1.27 -11.43
CA LEU A 69 21.41 -1.37 -12.89
C LEU A 69 22.23 -0.31 -13.63
N TRP A 70 22.28 0.91 -13.10
CA TRP A 70 23.07 1.99 -13.65
C TRP A 70 24.58 1.70 -13.58
N GLU A 71 25.05 1.17 -12.46
CA GLU A 71 26.43 0.76 -12.25
C GLU A 71 26.84 -0.36 -13.21
N LEU A 72 25.98 -1.37 -13.40
CA LEU A 72 26.22 -2.45 -14.37
C LEU A 72 26.39 -1.93 -15.82
N ARG A 73 25.70 -0.85 -16.18
CA ARG A 73 25.74 -0.28 -17.54
C ARG A 73 26.85 0.74 -17.75
N THR A 74 27.23 1.46 -16.70
CA THR A 74 28.07 2.67 -16.83
C THR A 74 29.34 2.64 -15.99
N GLY A 75 29.48 1.65 -15.09
CA GLY A 75 30.56 1.58 -14.10
C GLY A 75 30.48 2.65 -13.02
N ARG A 76 29.36 3.39 -12.91
CA ARG A 76 29.18 4.49 -11.96
C ARG A 76 28.02 4.22 -11.02
N ARG A 77 28.18 4.59 -9.76
CA ARG A 77 27.13 4.51 -8.74
C ARG A 77 26.40 5.85 -8.59
N GLN A 78 25.15 5.79 -8.10
CA GLN A 78 24.38 6.98 -7.73
C GLN A 78 24.16 7.02 -6.21
N GLU A 79 23.96 8.22 -5.67
CA GLU A 79 23.49 8.42 -4.31
C GLU A 79 21.96 8.37 -4.28
N ILE A 80 21.39 7.72 -3.27
CA ILE A 80 19.94 7.56 -3.12
C ILE A 80 19.49 8.39 -1.93
N ALA A 81 18.57 9.32 -2.17
CA ALA A 81 17.91 10.09 -1.12
C ALA A 81 16.39 10.04 -1.30
N VAL A 82 15.67 9.85 -0.20
CA VAL A 82 14.20 9.82 -0.15
C VAL A 82 13.70 10.75 0.95
N ASP A 83 12.73 11.61 0.63
CA ASP A 83 12.04 12.43 1.62
C ASP A 83 10.74 11.72 2.03
N THR A 84 10.57 11.43 3.32
CA THR A 84 9.42 10.68 3.86
C THR A 84 8.07 11.37 3.55
N ARG A 85 8.05 12.70 3.46
CA ARG A 85 6.83 13.45 3.13
C ARG A 85 6.51 13.33 1.64
N GLN A 86 7.50 13.36 0.77
CA GLN A 86 7.31 13.11 -0.66
C GLN A 86 6.90 11.66 -0.93
N ALA A 87 7.52 10.69 -0.25
CA ALA A 87 7.12 9.28 -0.30
C ALA A 87 5.66 9.09 0.16
N THR A 88 5.27 9.75 1.25
CA THR A 88 3.86 9.73 1.69
C THR A 88 2.93 10.37 0.65
N ALA A 89 3.35 11.47 0.02
CA ALA A 89 2.55 12.11 -1.02
C ALA A 89 2.35 11.19 -2.24
N SER A 90 3.35 10.38 -2.62
CA SER A 90 3.20 9.44 -3.74
C SER A 90 2.15 8.36 -3.48
N LEU A 91 1.91 7.98 -2.21
CA LEU A 91 0.83 7.04 -1.84
C LEU A 91 -0.58 7.60 -2.10
N ARG A 92 -0.70 8.90 -2.37
CA ARG A 92 -1.95 9.59 -2.68
C ARG A 92 -1.90 10.32 -4.03
N SER A 93 -0.99 9.91 -4.91
CA SER A 93 -0.70 10.58 -6.20
C SER A 93 -1.94 10.93 -7.03
N THR A 94 -2.98 10.09 -7.01
CA THR A 94 -4.26 10.34 -7.70
C THR A 94 -4.95 11.65 -7.27
N HIS A 95 -4.79 12.09 -6.02
CA HIS A 95 -5.37 13.34 -5.51
C HIS A 95 -4.64 14.59 -6.04
N TYR A 96 -3.41 14.43 -6.53
CA TYR A 96 -2.58 15.51 -7.05
C TYR A 96 -2.56 15.53 -8.59
N MET A 97 -3.21 14.55 -9.22
CA MET A 97 -3.24 14.41 -10.67
C MET A 97 -4.03 15.53 -11.32
N LYS A 98 -3.46 16.08 -12.40
CA LYS A 98 -4.11 17.05 -13.27
C LYS A 98 -4.01 16.61 -14.72
N ILE A 99 -5.07 16.81 -15.49
CA ILE A 99 -5.10 16.63 -16.95
C ILE A 99 -5.39 18.02 -17.55
N ASP A 100 -4.51 18.48 -18.43
CA ASP A 100 -4.57 19.82 -19.03
C ASP A 100 -4.71 20.96 -17.99
N GLY A 101 -4.01 20.80 -16.85
CA GLY A 101 -4.03 21.75 -15.74
C GLY A 101 -5.27 21.67 -14.84
N ALA A 102 -6.28 20.90 -15.20
CA ALA A 102 -7.49 20.69 -14.41
C ALA A 102 -7.36 19.49 -13.47
N PRO A 103 -7.88 19.55 -12.23
CA PRO A 103 -7.88 18.40 -11.31
C PRO A 103 -8.75 17.26 -11.87
N VAL A 104 -8.32 16.02 -11.63
CA VAL A 104 -9.10 14.84 -11.96
C VAL A 104 -10.00 14.47 -10.79
N SER A 105 -11.28 14.17 -11.06
CA SER A 105 -12.19 13.70 -10.02
C SER A 105 -11.72 12.37 -9.44
N THR A 106 -11.61 12.32 -8.12
CA THR A 106 -11.37 11.09 -7.36
C THR A 106 -12.64 10.59 -6.66
N GLU A 107 -13.80 11.08 -7.10
CA GLU A 107 -15.08 10.68 -6.53
C GLU A 107 -15.32 9.18 -6.73
N ARG A 108 -15.76 8.55 -5.65
CA ARG A 108 -16.14 7.15 -5.63
C ARG A 108 -17.63 7.05 -5.90
N ASN A 109 -18.07 5.87 -6.32
CA ASN A 109 -19.50 5.61 -6.47
C ASN A 109 -20.25 5.85 -5.15
N ALA A 110 -21.47 6.40 -5.23
CA ALA A 110 -22.25 6.85 -4.07
C ALA A 110 -22.58 5.74 -3.06
N VAL A 111 -22.69 4.48 -3.52
CA VAL A 111 -22.97 3.33 -2.65
C VAL A 111 -21.70 2.58 -2.21
N MET A 112 -20.51 3.01 -2.64
CA MET A 112 -19.27 2.45 -2.12
C MET A 112 -19.00 2.95 -0.70
N GLY A 113 -18.65 2.05 0.21
CA GLY A 113 -18.29 2.45 1.57
C GLY A 113 -18.47 1.35 2.60
N THR A 114 -18.34 1.75 3.86
CA THR A 114 -18.48 0.87 5.02
C THR A 114 -19.81 1.16 5.71
N TYR A 115 -20.61 0.13 5.93
CA TYR A 115 -21.97 0.21 6.46
C TYR A 115 -22.13 -0.64 7.72
N PRO A 116 -22.94 -0.21 8.70
CA PRO A 116 -23.26 -1.03 9.85
C PRO A 116 -24.10 -2.23 9.42
N ALA A 117 -23.72 -3.40 9.92
CA ALA A 117 -24.41 -4.67 9.76
C ALA A 117 -25.05 -5.09 11.09
N LYS A 118 -25.62 -6.30 11.16
CA LYS A 118 -26.17 -6.85 12.42
C LYS A 118 -25.10 -6.93 13.52
N ASP A 119 -25.56 -6.95 14.76
CA ASP A 119 -24.76 -7.26 15.95
C ASP A 119 -23.52 -6.34 16.14
N GLY A 120 -23.65 -5.07 15.73
CA GLY A 120 -22.58 -4.08 15.85
C GLY A 120 -21.41 -4.31 14.88
N ARG A 121 -21.56 -5.22 13.91
CA ARG A 121 -20.56 -5.51 12.87
C ARG A 121 -20.65 -4.48 11.74
N TRP A 122 -19.66 -4.51 10.86
CA TRP A 122 -19.58 -3.61 9.71
C TRP A 122 -19.22 -4.40 8.45
N SER A 123 -19.76 -3.97 7.31
CA SER A 123 -19.43 -4.52 5.99
C SER A 123 -18.99 -3.40 5.05
N TYR A 124 -17.89 -3.63 4.34
CA TYR A 124 -17.41 -2.78 3.26
C TYR A 124 -17.95 -3.29 1.91
N LEU A 125 -18.45 -2.38 1.08
CA LEU A 125 -18.92 -2.65 -0.28
C LEU A 125 -18.02 -1.92 -1.29
N HIS A 126 -17.49 -2.66 -2.26
CA HIS A 126 -16.66 -2.11 -3.33
C HIS A 126 -17.45 -1.92 -4.63
N CYS A 127 -18.02 -0.73 -4.82
CA CYS A 127 -18.99 -0.43 -5.88
C CYS A 127 -18.49 0.52 -6.98
N ASN A 128 -17.19 0.78 -7.07
CA ASN A 128 -16.63 1.64 -8.12
C ASN A 128 -16.71 0.99 -9.51
N PHE A 129 -16.55 -0.33 -9.58
CA PHE A 129 -16.67 -1.06 -10.84
C PHE A 129 -18.13 -1.45 -11.10
N PRO A 130 -18.69 -1.20 -12.31
CA PRO A 130 -20.10 -1.47 -12.60
C PRO A 130 -20.54 -2.91 -12.33
N ASN A 131 -19.70 -3.90 -12.63
CA ASN A 131 -19.99 -5.32 -12.38
C ASN A 131 -20.06 -5.64 -10.88
N HIS A 132 -19.13 -5.11 -10.06
CA HIS A 132 -19.17 -5.32 -8.62
C HIS A 132 -20.35 -4.59 -7.96
N ARG A 133 -20.68 -3.38 -8.45
CA ARG A 133 -21.84 -2.63 -8.00
C ARG A 133 -23.14 -3.38 -8.29
N ALA A 134 -23.31 -3.86 -9.52
CA ALA A 134 -24.50 -4.62 -9.91
C ALA A 134 -24.67 -5.90 -9.06
N ALA A 135 -23.57 -6.63 -8.81
CA ALA A 135 -23.59 -7.81 -7.95
C ALA A 135 -24.02 -7.47 -6.51
N ALA A 136 -23.45 -6.42 -5.90
CA ALA A 136 -23.80 -6.01 -4.54
C ALA A 136 -25.27 -5.57 -4.44
N LEU A 137 -25.76 -4.76 -5.38
CA LEU A 137 -27.16 -4.32 -5.40
C LEU A 137 -28.14 -5.48 -5.65
N SER A 138 -27.76 -6.46 -6.47
CA SER A 138 -28.56 -7.66 -6.69
C SER A 138 -28.67 -8.52 -5.44
N VAL A 139 -27.60 -8.67 -4.65
CA VAL A 139 -27.63 -9.41 -3.38
C VAL A 139 -28.47 -8.70 -2.33
N LEU A 140 -28.35 -7.37 -2.26
CA LEU A 140 -29.11 -6.57 -1.29
C LEU A 140 -30.58 -6.37 -1.69
N GLY A 141 -30.92 -6.51 -2.98
CA GLY A 141 -32.28 -6.32 -3.49
C GLY A 141 -32.76 -4.87 -3.42
N VAL A 142 -31.85 -3.91 -3.56
CA VAL A 142 -32.15 -2.46 -3.41
C VAL A 142 -31.64 -1.66 -4.61
N PRO A 143 -32.24 -0.49 -4.88
CA PRO A 143 -31.71 0.44 -5.88
C PRO A 143 -30.32 0.98 -5.49
N GLU A 144 -29.64 1.61 -6.45
CA GLU A 144 -28.37 2.33 -6.23
C GLU A 144 -28.60 3.62 -5.42
N ASP A 145 -28.99 3.46 -4.17
CA ASP A 145 -29.23 4.53 -3.21
C ASP A 145 -28.50 4.22 -1.89
N ARG A 146 -27.77 5.21 -1.38
CA ARG A 146 -26.89 5.01 -0.22
C ARG A 146 -27.65 4.65 1.04
N GLU A 147 -28.83 5.23 1.24
CA GLU A 147 -29.64 4.96 2.42
C GLU A 147 -30.33 3.60 2.31
N ALA A 148 -30.88 3.25 1.14
CA ALA A 148 -31.43 1.93 0.88
C ALA A 148 -30.39 0.82 1.09
N VAL A 149 -29.16 1.01 0.58
CA VAL A 149 -28.03 0.11 0.81
C VAL A 149 -27.70 0.00 2.30
N ARG A 150 -27.59 1.13 3.02
CA ARG A 150 -27.33 1.12 4.47
C ARG A 150 -28.37 0.33 5.25
N GLN A 151 -29.66 0.53 4.93
CA GLN A 151 -30.77 -0.16 5.59
C GLN A 151 -30.83 -1.65 5.26
N ALA A 152 -30.44 -2.03 4.04
CA ALA A 152 -30.32 -3.43 3.66
C ALA A 152 -29.16 -4.09 4.42
N VAL A 153 -27.96 -3.50 4.40
CA VAL A 153 -26.77 -4.05 5.07
C VAL A 153 -27.00 -4.23 6.58
N ALA A 154 -27.71 -3.31 7.24
CA ALA A 154 -28.04 -3.40 8.66
C ALA A 154 -28.85 -4.66 9.05
N LYS A 155 -29.48 -5.33 8.08
CA LYS A 155 -30.26 -6.57 8.28
C LYS A 155 -29.45 -7.84 8.00
N TRP A 156 -28.22 -7.72 7.52
CA TRP A 156 -27.37 -8.85 7.20
C TRP A 156 -26.41 -9.16 8.34
N ASP A 157 -26.12 -10.45 8.53
CA ASP A 157 -24.86 -10.85 9.15
C ASP A 157 -23.71 -10.47 8.20
N ALA A 158 -22.64 -9.86 8.73
CA ALA A 158 -21.60 -9.26 7.91
C ALA A 158 -20.79 -10.30 7.11
N LEU A 159 -20.56 -11.49 7.68
CA LEU A 159 -19.84 -12.56 7.00
C LEU A 159 -20.73 -13.20 5.93
N ALA A 160 -21.99 -13.49 6.25
CA ALA A 160 -22.94 -14.02 5.27
C ALA A 160 -23.14 -13.07 4.07
N LEU A 161 -23.10 -11.75 4.31
CA LEU A 161 -23.15 -10.75 3.24
C LEU A 161 -21.87 -10.76 2.37
N GLU A 162 -20.69 -10.83 2.99
CA GLU A 162 -19.41 -11.01 2.27
C GLU A 162 -19.49 -12.22 1.34
N GLU A 163 -19.89 -13.38 1.87
CA GLU A 163 -20.01 -14.62 1.10
C GLU A 163 -21.04 -14.53 -0.04
N ALA A 164 -22.21 -13.94 0.22
CA ALA A 164 -23.25 -13.76 -0.79
C ALA A 164 -22.78 -12.84 -1.93
N ILE A 165 -22.09 -11.75 -1.62
CA ILE A 165 -21.53 -10.82 -2.61
C ILE A 165 -20.45 -11.52 -3.45
N ILE A 166 -19.55 -12.27 -2.81
CA ILE A 166 -18.49 -13.02 -3.52
C ILE A 166 -19.10 -14.09 -4.43
N ALA A 167 -20.11 -14.83 -3.96
CA ALA A 167 -20.83 -15.82 -4.77
C ALA A 167 -21.49 -15.19 -6.00
N ALA A 168 -21.97 -13.94 -5.87
CA ALA A 168 -22.49 -13.14 -6.97
C ALA A 168 -21.40 -12.49 -7.87
N LYS A 169 -20.12 -12.82 -7.67
CA LYS A 169 -18.96 -12.24 -8.38
C LYS A 169 -18.77 -10.73 -8.13
N GLY A 170 -19.28 -10.25 -7.00
CA GLY A 170 -19.05 -8.92 -6.48
C GLY A 170 -17.78 -8.81 -5.65
N ALA A 171 -17.54 -7.63 -5.09
CA ALA A 171 -16.44 -7.36 -4.17
C ALA A 171 -16.95 -6.61 -2.94
N GLY A 172 -16.65 -7.16 -1.77
CA GLY A 172 -17.04 -6.63 -0.48
C GLY A 172 -16.39 -7.46 0.62
N GLY A 173 -16.51 -7.02 1.87
CA GLY A 173 -15.98 -7.79 2.98
C GLY A 173 -16.42 -7.28 4.35
N MET A 174 -16.59 -8.21 5.28
CA MET A 174 -16.75 -7.93 6.70
C MET A 174 -15.51 -7.21 7.22
N VAL A 175 -15.73 -6.10 7.92
CA VAL A 175 -14.66 -5.41 8.65
C VAL A 175 -14.27 -6.27 9.84
N ARG A 176 -12.97 -6.58 9.93
CA ARG A 176 -12.39 -7.43 10.97
C ARG A 176 -11.51 -6.60 11.90
N THR A 177 -11.46 -6.98 13.17
CA THR A 177 -10.41 -6.50 14.08
C THR A 177 -9.06 -7.11 13.71
N MET A 178 -7.97 -6.57 14.24
CA MET A 178 -6.63 -7.15 14.05
C MET A 178 -6.54 -8.58 14.59
N GLU A 179 -7.22 -8.88 15.70
CA GLU A 179 -7.25 -10.21 16.32
C GLU A 179 -8.05 -11.20 15.46
N GLU A 180 -9.20 -10.77 14.93
CA GLU A 180 -9.99 -11.58 14.00
C GLU A 180 -9.23 -11.85 12.70
N TRP A 181 -8.55 -10.84 12.16
CA TRP A 181 -7.69 -11.00 10.99
C TRP A 181 -6.56 -12.00 11.27
N ALA A 182 -5.86 -11.88 12.39
CA ALA A 182 -4.75 -12.78 12.73
C ALA A 182 -5.15 -14.26 12.82
N ARG A 183 -6.42 -14.55 13.13
CA ARG A 183 -6.99 -15.91 13.17
C ARG A 183 -7.56 -16.37 11.83
N HIS A 184 -7.67 -15.49 10.84
CA HIS A 184 -8.28 -15.78 9.55
C HIS A 184 -7.40 -16.74 8.73
N PRO A 185 -7.96 -17.74 8.03
CA PRO A 185 -7.17 -18.70 7.26
C PRO A 185 -6.25 -18.02 6.22
N GLN A 186 -6.71 -16.95 5.60
CA GLN A 186 -5.93 -16.20 4.61
C GLN A 186 -4.80 -15.41 5.27
N ALA A 187 -4.94 -14.94 6.51
CA ALA A 187 -3.83 -14.32 7.23
C ALA A 187 -2.74 -15.35 7.54
N ALA A 188 -3.13 -16.55 7.98
CA ALA A 188 -2.20 -17.66 8.18
C ALA A 188 -1.51 -18.08 6.86
N ALA A 189 -2.26 -18.13 5.76
CA ALA A 189 -1.70 -18.45 4.45
C ALA A 189 -0.64 -17.44 4.02
N ILE A 190 -0.95 -16.14 4.06
CA ILE A 190 0.00 -15.10 3.61
C ILE A 190 1.18 -14.91 4.57
N ALA A 191 1.04 -15.23 5.85
CA ALA A 191 2.12 -15.10 6.84
C ALA A 191 3.32 -16.02 6.53
N SER A 192 3.08 -17.10 5.79
CA SER A 192 4.13 -18.03 5.34
C SER A 192 4.82 -17.62 4.03
N LEU A 193 4.28 -16.62 3.33
CA LEU A 193 4.80 -16.20 2.03
C LEU A 193 5.91 -15.14 2.20
N PRO A 194 6.93 -15.14 1.32
CA PRO A 194 7.92 -14.07 1.31
C PRO A 194 7.26 -12.76 0.89
N LEU A 195 7.84 -11.63 1.30
CA LEU A 195 7.37 -10.30 0.88
C LEU A 195 7.43 -10.11 -0.65
N MET A 196 8.39 -10.75 -1.30
CA MET A 196 8.59 -10.73 -2.75
C MET A 196 9.18 -12.06 -3.21
N GLU A 197 8.76 -12.52 -4.40
CA GLU A 197 9.32 -13.69 -5.09
C GLU A 197 9.75 -13.28 -6.50
N ILE A 198 10.93 -13.72 -6.94
CA ILE A 198 11.42 -13.52 -8.31
C ILE A 198 11.37 -14.87 -9.03
N VAL A 199 10.38 -15.03 -9.91
CA VAL A 199 10.19 -16.26 -10.70
C VAL A 199 10.71 -16.05 -12.12
N LYS A 200 11.65 -16.91 -12.55
CA LYS A 200 12.12 -16.92 -13.94
C LYS A 200 11.04 -17.51 -14.86
N ILE A 201 10.47 -16.69 -15.73
CA ILE A 201 9.44 -17.09 -16.69
C ILE A 201 9.97 -17.51 -18.07
N GLY A 202 11.29 -17.42 -18.29
CA GLY A 202 11.94 -17.80 -19.55
C GLY A 202 13.40 -17.34 -19.64
N PRO A 203 14.15 -17.74 -20.67
CA PRO A 203 15.45 -17.16 -20.97
C PRO A 203 15.31 -15.74 -21.56
N SER A 204 16.25 -14.87 -21.22
CA SER A 204 16.43 -13.56 -21.88
C SER A 204 17.84 -13.52 -22.45
N THR A 205 17.99 -13.06 -23.69
CA THR A 205 19.30 -12.78 -24.29
C THR A 205 19.83 -11.48 -23.69
N ALA A 206 21.04 -11.53 -23.10
CA ALA A 206 21.72 -10.33 -22.64
C ALA A 206 21.91 -9.35 -23.81
N PRO A 207 21.71 -8.03 -23.63
CA PRO A 207 22.03 -7.05 -24.66
C PRO A 207 23.53 -7.13 -24.96
N THR A 208 23.88 -7.39 -26.21
CA THR A 208 25.26 -7.31 -26.71
C THR A 208 25.73 -5.86 -26.64
N SER A 209 26.86 -5.64 -25.96
CA SER A 209 27.58 -4.37 -25.88
C SER A 209 28.13 -3.91 -27.22
#